data_AF-A0A2M9HCN3-F1
#
_entry.id   AF-A0A2M9HCN3-F1
#
_cell.length_a   1.000
_cell.length_b   1.000
_cell.length_c   1.000
_cell.angle_alpha   90.00
_cell.angle_beta   90.00
_cell.angle_gamma   90.00
#
_symmetry.space_group_name_H-M   'P 1'
#
loop_
_entity.id
_entity.type
_entity.pdbx_description
1 polymer ?
#
loop_
_entity_poly.entity_id
_entity_poly.type
_entity_poly.pdbx_seq_one_letter_code
_entity_poly.pdbx_strand_id
1 'polypeptide(L)'
;MGTGESGIYYTSDGSKRVHHQALIHSIEGVFTHNPRTGRIQKMKSGGHGQANLDLLDNLGIRYVIDETFSNGVRKGHVEGHYAKKKREREGQLWFPRNWTTRDIVKAGEHVSGLKSNRNRPEGIIWWGTYKGVRVGIIKRNGQVQTIFPAENQPRTKGKR
;
A
#
# COMPACT_ATOMS: atom_id res chain seq x y z
N MET A 1 -9.05 -7.53 13.59
CA MET A 1 -10.23 -7.27 12.73
C MET A 1 -10.61 -5.82 12.91
N GLY A 2 -11.00 -5.10 11.86
CA GLY A 2 -11.12 -3.64 11.86
C GLY A 2 -11.58 -3.08 10.52
N THR A 3 -12.25 -1.95 10.59
CA THR A 3 -12.89 -1.29 9.44
C THR A 3 -12.07 -0.07 9.05
N GLY A 4 -11.93 0.19 7.75
CA GLY A 4 -11.31 1.42 7.26
C GLY A 4 -12.20 2.65 7.49
N GLU A 5 -11.66 3.83 7.18
CA GLU A 5 -12.39 5.10 7.12
C GLU A 5 -13.56 5.07 6.13
N SER A 6 -13.44 4.26 5.07
CA SER A 6 -14.50 4.03 4.08
C SER A 6 -15.67 3.19 4.60
N GLY A 7 -15.57 2.61 5.80
CA GLY A 7 -16.52 1.62 6.29
C GLY A 7 -16.29 0.21 5.72
N ILE A 8 -15.31 0.02 4.84
CA ILE A 8 -14.98 -1.30 4.27
C ILE A 8 -14.23 -2.15 5.30
N TYR A 9 -14.68 -3.40 5.43
CA TYR A 9 -14.01 -4.40 6.23
C TYR A 9 -12.99 -5.17 5.39
N TYR A 10 -11.71 -5.05 5.75
CA TYR A 10 -10.63 -5.81 5.11
C TYR A 10 -10.43 -7.13 5.84
N THR A 11 -9.91 -8.17 5.21
CA THR A 11 -9.57 -9.41 5.92
C THR A 11 -8.30 -10.01 5.36
N SER A 12 -7.47 -10.57 6.23
CA SER A 12 -6.27 -11.30 5.83
C SER A 12 -6.57 -12.72 5.37
N ASP A 13 -7.85 -13.11 5.23
CA ASP A 13 -8.28 -14.44 4.79
C ASP A 13 -7.65 -15.56 5.64
N GLY A 14 -7.52 -15.31 6.96
CA GLY A 14 -6.91 -16.25 7.91
C GLY A 14 -5.37 -16.25 7.94
N SER A 15 -4.69 -15.31 7.26
CA SER A 15 -3.23 -15.25 7.28
C SER A 15 -2.68 -15.10 8.69
N LYS A 16 -1.77 -16.01 9.07
CA LYS A 16 -0.97 -15.90 10.31
C LYS A 16 0.24 -14.96 10.16
N ARG A 17 0.53 -14.50 8.93
CA ARG A 17 1.73 -13.69 8.62
C ARG A 17 1.39 -12.21 8.43
N VAL A 18 0.23 -11.91 7.86
CA VAL A 18 -0.21 -10.54 7.59
C VAL A 18 -1.20 -10.10 8.65
N HIS A 19 -0.84 -9.09 9.43
CA HIS A 19 -1.73 -8.54 10.43
C HIS A 19 -2.89 -7.80 9.77
N HIS A 20 -4.10 -7.90 10.33
CA HIS A 20 -5.29 -7.24 9.78
C HIS A 20 -5.09 -5.73 9.59
N GLN A 21 -4.53 -5.05 10.61
CA GLN A 21 -4.30 -3.60 10.56
C GLN A 21 -3.34 -3.21 9.43
N ALA A 22 -2.47 -4.15 9.00
CA ALA A 22 -1.60 -3.93 7.86
C ALA A 22 -2.41 -3.69 6.59
N LEU A 23 -3.56 -4.33 6.44
CA LEU A 23 -4.41 -4.21 5.26
C LEU A 23 -5.08 -2.85 5.20
N ILE A 24 -5.67 -2.39 6.30
CA ILE A 24 -6.26 -1.05 6.37
C ILE A 24 -5.20 0.00 6.01
N HIS A 25 -4.05 -0.07 6.70
CA HIS A 25 -2.95 0.85 6.45
C HIS A 25 -2.43 0.77 4.99
N SER A 26 -2.21 -0.43 4.48
CA SER A 26 -1.59 -0.63 3.16
C SER A 26 -2.55 -0.37 2.00
N ILE A 27 -3.84 -0.67 2.17
CA ILE A 27 -4.83 -0.62 1.07
C ILE A 27 -5.49 0.75 1.05
N GLU A 28 -6.04 1.19 2.18
CA GLU A 28 -6.86 2.41 2.26
C GLU A 28 -6.05 3.61 2.77
N GLY A 29 -5.11 3.37 3.69
CA GLY A 29 -4.26 4.39 4.27
C GLY A 29 -4.68 4.81 5.68
N VAL A 30 -3.90 5.73 6.22
CA VAL A 30 -4.17 6.38 7.51
C VAL A 30 -4.33 7.87 7.25
N PHE A 31 -5.37 8.47 7.81
CA PHE A 31 -5.68 9.88 7.64
C PHE A 31 -5.50 10.65 8.94
N THR A 32 -5.28 11.96 8.83
CA THR A 32 -5.40 12.87 9.97
C THR A 32 -6.83 13.36 10.10
N HIS A 33 -7.24 13.64 11.32
CA HIS A 33 -8.58 14.10 11.65
C HIS A 33 -8.54 15.48 12.30
N ASN A 34 -9.56 16.29 12.01
CA ASN A 34 -9.77 17.54 12.74
C ASN A 34 -10.10 17.19 14.20
N PRO A 35 -9.33 17.68 15.19
CA PRO A 35 -9.51 17.27 16.59
C PRO A 35 -10.84 17.73 17.20
N ARG A 36 -11.52 18.73 16.61
CA ARG A 36 -12.81 19.25 17.10
C ARG A 36 -14.00 18.54 16.47
N THR A 37 -13.90 18.18 15.18
CA THR A 37 -15.05 17.63 14.42
C THR A 37 -14.92 16.15 14.09
N GLY A 38 -13.75 15.55 14.32
CA GLY A 38 -13.44 14.18 13.93
C GLY A 38 -13.35 13.98 12.41
N ARG A 39 -13.60 15.01 11.59
CA ARG A 39 -13.62 14.89 10.12
C ARG A 39 -12.22 14.59 9.57
N ILE A 40 -12.16 13.68 8.61
CA ILE A 40 -10.95 13.37 7.84
C ILE A 40 -10.44 14.65 7.15
N GLN A 41 -9.12 14.84 7.13
CA GLN A 41 -8.47 16.00 6.50
C GLN A 41 -7.50 15.62 5.39
N LYS A 42 -6.48 14.82 5.68
CA LYS A 42 -5.41 14.50 4.72
C LYS A 42 -4.83 13.12 4.97
N MET A 43 -4.28 12.52 3.92
CA MET A 43 -3.49 11.31 4.06
C MET A 43 -2.25 11.56 4.91
N LYS A 44 -2.00 10.65 5.85
CA LYS A 44 -0.81 10.61 6.70
C LYS A 44 0.20 9.58 6.20
N SER A 45 -0.24 8.36 5.90
CA SER A 45 0.61 7.25 5.46
C SER A 45 -0.19 6.12 4.80
N GLY A 46 0.51 5.18 4.15
CA GLY A 46 -0.12 4.02 3.51
C GLY A 46 -0.93 4.36 2.26
N GLY A 47 -2.03 3.63 2.04
CA GLY A 47 -3.01 3.90 0.98
C GLY A 47 -2.50 3.57 -0.42
N HIS A 48 -2.10 2.32 -0.62
CA HIS A 48 -1.51 1.83 -1.87
C HIS A 48 -2.48 0.99 -2.70
N GLY A 49 -3.69 0.70 -2.21
CA GLY A 49 -4.70 -0.05 -2.96
C GLY A 49 -5.60 0.86 -3.80
N GLN A 50 -6.45 0.26 -4.62
CA GLN A 50 -7.48 1.00 -5.34
C GLN A 50 -8.47 1.70 -4.40
N ALA A 51 -8.83 1.05 -3.29
CA ALA A 51 -9.75 1.62 -2.30
C ALA A 51 -9.27 2.94 -1.67
N ASN A 52 -7.95 3.21 -1.66
CA ASN A 52 -7.46 4.52 -1.26
C ASN A 52 -7.92 5.61 -2.23
N LEU A 53 -7.78 5.38 -3.54
CA LEU A 53 -8.21 6.34 -4.56
C LEU A 53 -9.72 6.55 -4.51
N ASP A 54 -10.48 5.46 -4.38
CA ASP A 54 -11.94 5.53 -4.26
C ASP A 54 -12.36 6.35 -3.01
N LEU A 55 -11.65 6.19 -1.88
CA LEU A 55 -11.88 7.00 -0.69
C LEU A 55 -11.49 8.47 -0.90
N LEU A 56 -10.37 8.75 -1.57
CA LEU A 56 -9.95 10.12 -1.88
C LEU A 56 -10.99 10.84 -2.75
N ASP A 57 -11.53 10.16 -3.76
CA ASP A 57 -12.61 10.67 -4.61
C ASP A 57 -13.86 11.01 -3.77
N ASN A 58 -14.27 10.10 -2.88
CA ASN A 58 -15.41 10.32 -1.97
C ASN A 58 -15.20 11.48 -1.00
N LEU A 59 -13.96 11.74 -0.59
CA LEU A 59 -13.59 12.84 0.29
C LEU A 59 -13.36 14.16 -0.44
N GLY A 60 -13.38 14.16 -1.78
CA GLY A 60 -13.02 15.31 -2.60
C GLY A 60 -11.54 15.72 -2.47
N ILE A 61 -10.67 14.78 -2.10
CA ILE A 61 -9.23 15.01 -1.99
C ILE A 61 -8.58 14.65 -3.33
N ARG A 62 -8.05 15.64 -4.03
CA ARG A 62 -7.45 15.43 -5.35
C ARG A 62 -6.17 14.61 -5.27
N TYR A 63 -5.96 13.78 -6.28
CA TYR A 63 -4.71 13.07 -6.53
C TYR A 63 -4.39 13.10 -8.03
N VAL A 64 -3.13 12.84 -8.36
CA VAL A 64 -2.66 12.72 -9.74
C VAL A 64 -1.89 11.41 -9.88
N ILE A 65 -2.14 10.71 -10.99
CA ILE A 65 -1.32 9.57 -11.42
C ILE A 65 -0.41 10.10 -12.53
N ASP A 66 0.85 10.33 -12.19
CA ASP A 66 1.86 10.92 -13.07
C ASP A 66 2.44 9.86 -14.04
N GLU A 67 2.61 8.62 -13.58
CA GLU A 67 3.16 7.51 -14.36
C GLU A 67 2.43 6.20 -14.04
N THR A 68 2.28 5.33 -15.05
CA THR A 68 1.92 3.91 -14.85
C THR A 68 3.00 3.02 -15.45
N PHE A 69 3.64 2.21 -14.61
CA PHE A 69 4.65 1.25 -15.03
C PHE A 69 4.03 0.15 -15.91
N SER A 70 4.85 -0.53 -16.72
CA SER A 70 4.37 -1.60 -17.64
C SER A 70 3.70 -2.79 -16.95
N ASN A 71 3.94 -2.98 -15.64
CA ASN A 71 3.30 -4.00 -14.81
C ASN A 71 2.05 -3.50 -14.08
N GLY A 72 1.60 -2.28 -14.37
CA GLY A 72 0.38 -1.67 -13.87
C GLY A 72 0.52 -0.91 -12.55
N VAL A 73 1.68 -0.90 -11.89
CA VAL A 73 1.90 -0.04 -10.71
C VAL A 73 1.75 1.41 -11.14
N ARG A 74 1.09 2.21 -10.31
CA ARG A 74 0.81 3.62 -10.57
C ARG A 74 1.61 4.48 -9.61
N LYS A 75 2.15 5.58 -10.10
CA LYS A 75 2.98 6.50 -9.34
C LYS A 75 2.42 7.90 -9.49
N GLY A 76 2.37 8.64 -8.39
CA GLY A 76 2.01 10.04 -8.42
C GLY A 76 1.93 10.68 -7.05
N HIS A 77 0.95 11.54 -6.83
CA HIS A 77 0.87 12.38 -5.63
C HIS A 77 -0.57 12.67 -5.19
N VAL A 78 -0.73 13.06 -3.91
CA VAL A 78 -2.03 13.37 -3.30
C VAL A 78 -1.97 14.77 -2.70
N GLU A 79 -2.93 15.62 -3.06
CA GLU A 79 -3.01 16.98 -2.55
C GLU A 79 -3.14 16.98 -1.02
N GLY A 80 -2.44 17.91 -0.37
CA GLY A 80 -2.49 18.05 1.08
C GLY A 80 -1.84 16.89 1.86
N HIS A 81 -1.27 15.87 1.20
CA HIS A 81 -0.62 14.75 1.89
C HIS A 81 0.39 15.24 2.94
N TYR A 82 0.41 14.59 4.11
CA TYR A 82 1.25 14.98 5.24
C TYR A 82 2.75 15.00 4.87
N ALA A 83 3.24 13.91 4.29
CA ALA A 83 4.61 13.82 3.77
C ALA A 83 4.82 14.66 2.50
N LYS A 84 5.76 15.60 2.54
CA LYS A 84 6.08 16.54 1.44
C LYS A 84 6.37 15.85 0.11
N LYS A 85 7.20 14.78 0.09
CA LYS A 85 7.52 14.01 -1.13
C LYS A 85 6.27 13.46 -1.81
N LYS A 86 5.24 13.07 -1.05
CA LYS A 86 3.99 12.48 -1.57
C LYS A 86 2.93 13.53 -1.94
N ARG A 87 3.16 14.78 -1.53
CA ARG A 87 2.27 15.91 -1.81
C ARG A 87 2.69 16.67 -3.07
N GLU A 88 3.99 16.90 -3.23
CA GLU A 88 4.54 17.81 -4.25
C GLU A 88 5.33 17.08 -5.34
N ARG A 89 5.54 15.77 -5.20
CA ARG A 89 6.30 14.94 -6.15
C ARG A 89 5.64 13.57 -6.28
N GLU A 90 6.07 12.81 -7.27
CA GLU A 90 5.66 11.43 -7.57
C GLU A 90 6.08 10.39 -6.50
N GLY A 91 5.74 10.63 -5.24
CA GLY A 91 6.16 9.84 -4.08
C GLY A 91 5.11 8.85 -3.57
N GLN A 92 3.86 8.97 -3.99
CA GLN A 92 2.80 8.02 -3.67
C GLN A 92 2.75 6.97 -4.78
N LEU A 93 2.64 5.71 -4.37
CA LEU A 93 2.52 4.59 -5.31
C LEU A 93 1.25 3.82 -4.98
N TRP A 94 0.60 3.31 -6.01
CA TRP A 94 -0.53 2.42 -5.89
C TRP A 94 -0.26 1.14 -6.66
N PHE A 95 -0.72 0.01 -6.12
CA PHE A 95 -0.75 -1.26 -6.81
C PHE A 95 -1.56 -1.15 -8.12
N PRO A 96 -1.40 -2.11 -9.04
CA PRO A 96 -2.25 -2.20 -10.22
C PRO A 96 -3.72 -2.10 -9.85
N ARG A 97 -4.50 -1.36 -10.66
CA ARG A 97 -5.92 -1.08 -10.37
C ARG A 97 -6.75 -2.34 -10.12
N ASN A 98 -6.38 -3.45 -10.76
CA ASN A 98 -7.07 -4.74 -10.64
C ASN A 98 -6.62 -5.59 -9.45
N TRP A 99 -5.63 -5.16 -8.65
CA TRP A 99 -5.23 -5.91 -7.46
C TRP A 99 -6.27 -5.79 -6.36
N THR A 100 -6.77 -6.95 -5.92
CA THR A 100 -7.71 -7.06 -4.81
C THR A 100 -6.98 -7.07 -3.45
N THR A 101 -7.72 -6.93 -2.35
CA THR A 101 -7.22 -7.20 -0.99
C THR A 101 -6.48 -8.54 -0.92
N ARG A 102 -7.03 -9.58 -1.56
CA ARG A 102 -6.44 -10.92 -1.58
C ARG A 102 -5.10 -10.96 -2.31
N ASP A 103 -4.97 -10.21 -3.41
CA ASP A 103 -3.69 -10.11 -4.12
C ASP A 103 -2.61 -9.46 -3.26
N ILE A 104 -2.97 -8.40 -2.52
CA ILE A 104 -2.06 -7.68 -1.62
C ILE A 104 -1.67 -8.56 -0.43
N VAL A 105 -2.62 -9.30 0.18
CA VAL A 105 -2.32 -10.30 1.23
C VAL A 105 -1.32 -11.32 0.72
N LYS A 106 -1.61 -11.98 -0.41
CA LYS A 106 -0.74 -13.01 -1.00
C LYS A 106 0.64 -12.45 -1.36
N ALA A 107 0.71 -11.21 -1.82
CA ALA A 107 1.98 -10.54 -2.05
C ALA A 107 2.78 -10.38 -0.76
N GLY A 108 2.14 -9.92 0.32
CA GLY A 108 2.77 -9.79 1.63
C GLY A 108 3.28 -11.13 2.19
N GLU A 109 2.46 -12.17 2.09
CA GLU A 109 2.82 -13.53 2.49
C GLU A 109 4.01 -14.06 1.67
N HIS A 110 3.92 -13.95 0.35
CA HIS A 110 4.98 -14.37 -0.57
C HIS A 110 6.31 -13.71 -0.19
N VAL A 111 6.37 -12.38 -0.11
CA VAL A 111 7.60 -11.65 0.21
C VAL A 111 8.12 -12.04 1.59
N SER A 112 7.24 -12.20 2.59
CA SER A 112 7.63 -12.61 3.94
C SER A 112 8.14 -14.04 4.04
N GLY A 113 7.82 -14.89 3.07
CA GLY A 113 8.20 -16.31 3.02
C GLY A 113 9.49 -16.60 2.25
N LEU A 114 9.99 -15.61 1.49
CA LEU A 114 11.21 -15.76 0.70
C LEU A 114 12.41 -16.16 1.55
N LYS A 115 13.20 -17.14 1.08
CA LYS A 115 14.41 -17.61 1.77
C LYS A 115 15.38 -16.45 2.07
N SER A 116 15.53 -15.52 1.12
CA SER A 116 16.37 -14.31 1.25
C SER A 116 15.93 -13.36 2.36
N ASN A 117 14.69 -13.47 2.83
CA ASN A 117 14.11 -12.59 3.85
C ASN A 117 14.02 -13.26 5.23
N ARG A 118 14.30 -14.58 5.37
CA ARG A 118 14.09 -15.32 6.63
C ARG A 118 14.90 -14.80 7.82
N ASN A 119 16.13 -14.33 7.58
CA ASN A 119 17.05 -13.89 8.64
C ASN A 119 17.24 -12.37 8.65
N ARG A 120 16.37 -11.62 7.98
CA ARG A 120 16.46 -10.16 7.97
C ARG A 120 15.92 -9.58 9.28
N PRO A 121 16.49 -8.48 9.79
CA PRO A 121 15.91 -7.76 10.93
C PRO A 121 14.48 -7.30 10.65
N GLU A 122 13.66 -7.19 11.69
CA GLU A 122 12.38 -6.51 11.61
C GLU A 122 12.56 -4.98 11.57
N GLY A 123 11.50 -4.24 11.23
CA GLY A 123 11.51 -2.78 11.12
C GLY A 123 12.14 -2.23 9.83
N ILE A 124 12.88 -3.03 9.08
CA ILE A 124 13.40 -2.68 7.74
C ILE A 124 12.51 -3.22 6.63
N ILE A 125 12.69 -2.69 5.41
CA ILE A 125 11.95 -3.14 4.24
C ILE A 125 12.52 -4.45 3.74
N TRP A 126 11.65 -5.45 3.59
CA TRP A 126 11.95 -6.69 2.89
C TRP A 126 11.33 -6.63 1.50
N TRP A 127 12.12 -7.02 0.50
CA TRP A 127 11.71 -6.91 -0.90
C TRP A 127 11.45 -8.28 -1.49
N GLY A 128 10.54 -8.33 -2.47
CA GLY A 128 10.32 -9.47 -3.34
C GLY A 128 9.53 -9.05 -4.58
N THR A 129 9.32 -9.98 -5.50
CA THR A 129 8.50 -9.73 -6.70
C THR A 129 7.32 -10.70 -6.71
N TYR A 130 6.10 -10.19 -6.80
CA TYR A 130 4.88 -10.98 -6.87
C TYR A 130 4.05 -10.53 -8.07
N LYS A 131 3.64 -11.48 -8.93
CA LYS A 131 2.92 -11.21 -10.19
C LYS A 131 3.56 -10.08 -11.03
N GLY A 132 4.89 -10.06 -11.10
CA GLY A 132 5.64 -9.04 -11.86
C GLY A 132 5.81 -7.68 -11.17
N VAL A 133 5.17 -7.46 -10.02
CA VAL A 133 5.30 -6.24 -9.22
C VAL A 133 6.38 -6.42 -8.15
N ARG A 134 7.33 -5.50 -8.06
CA ARG A 134 8.25 -5.42 -6.91
C ARG A 134 7.50 -4.85 -5.72
N VAL A 135 7.44 -5.63 -4.64
CA VAL A 135 6.69 -5.35 -3.42
C VAL A 135 7.65 -5.25 -2.24
N GLY A 136 7.46 -4.20 -1.44
CA GLY A 136 8.07 -4.04 -0.14
C GLY A 136 7.11 -4.45 0.97
N ILE A 137 7.64 -5.08 2.00
CA ILE A 137 6.93 -5.28 3.27
C ILE A 137 7.76 -4.76 4.44
N ILE A 138 7.08 -4.36 5.52
CA ILE A 138 7.73 -4.09 6.81
C ILE A 138 7.11 -5.04 7.83
N LYS A 139 7.96 -5.80 8.51
CA LYS A 139 7.57 -6.66 9.64
C LYS A 139 7.85 -6.01 10.97
N ARG A 140 6.95 -6.23 11.94
CA ARG A 140 7.14 -5.92 13.35
C ARG A 140 6.38 -6.94 14.19
N ASN A 141 6.97 -7.36 15.31
CA ASN A 141 6.42 -8.34 16.23
C ASN A 141 6.04 -9.65 15.52
N GLY A 142 6.89 -10.12 14.60
CA GLY A 142 6.67 -11.36 13.87
C GLY A 142 5.69 -11.28 12.70
N GLN A 143 4.96 -10.17 12.54
CA GLN A 143 3.90 -10.01 11.54
C GLN A 143 4.19 -8.89 10.53
N VAL A 144 3.66 -9.03 9.32
CA VAL A 144 3.69 -7.98 8.30
C VAL A 144 2.70 -6.89 8.69
N GLN A 145 3.18 -5.64 8.77
CA GLN A 145 2.40 -4.46 9.16
C GLN A 145 2.25 -3.43 8.03
N THR A 146 3.08 -3.50 6.98
CA THR A 146 2.96 -2.65 5.80
C THR A 146 3.28 -3.47 4.56
N ILE A 147 2.52 -3.29 3.49
CA ILE A 147 2.72 -3.90 2.17
C ILE A 147 2.56 -2.77 1.13
N PHE A 148 3.54 -2.59 0.24
CA PHE A 148 3.51 -1.48 -0.70
C PHE A 148 4.26 -1.80 -1.99
N PRO A 149 3.87 -1.22 -3.14
CA PRO A 149 4.65 -1.33 -4.36
C PRO A 149 5.92 -0.47 -4.27
N ALA A 150 6.99 -0.90 -4.94
CA ALA A 150 8.24 -0.14 -5.02
C ALA A 150 8.24 0.88 -6.17
N GLU A 151 9.05 1.95 -6.09
CA GLU A 151 9.25 2.87 -7.22
C GLU A 151 10.18 2.28 -8.30
N ASN A 152 11.08 1.36 -7.93
CA ASN A 152 11.98 0.68 -8.86
C ASN A 152 11.37 -0.63 -9.37
N GLN A 153 10.29 -0.53 -10.15
CA GLN A 153 9.62 -1.69 -10.72
C GLN A 153 10.49 -2.45 -11.73
N PRO A 154 10.39 -3.79 -11.82
CA PRO A 154 11.11 -4.56 -12.82
C PRO A 154 10.59 -4.18 -14.20
N ARG A 155 11.50 -3.86 -15.13
CA ARG A 155 11.14 -3.75 -16.54
C ARG A 155 10.66 -5.11 -17.03
N THR A 156 9.54 -5.14 -17.74
CA THR A 156 9.12 -6.35 -18.45
C THR A 156 10.24 -6.75 -19.41
N LYS A 157 10.86 -7.92 -19.20
CA LYS A 157 11.61 -8.57 -20.29
C LYS A 157 10.56 -8.87 -21.34
N GLY A 158 10.57 -8.15 -22.46
CA GLY A 158 9.75 -8.48 -23.61
C GLY A 158 9.93 -9.98 -23.87
N LYS A 159 8.83 -10.73 -23.91
CA LYS A 159 8.89 -12.09 -24.45
C LYS A 159 9.39 -11.93 -25.89
N ARG A 160 10.63 -12.36 -26.14
CA ARG A 160 11.08 -12.68 -27.49
C ARG A 160 10.40 -13.97 -27.92
#